data_AF-A0A0G4HMT6-F1
#
_entry.id   AF-A0A0G4HMT6-F1
#
_cell.length_a   1.000
_cell.length_b   1.000
_cell.length_c   1.000
_cell.angle_alpha   90.00
_cell.angle_beta   90.00
_cell.angle_gamma   90.00
#
_symmetry.space_group_name_H-M   'P 1'
#
loop_
_entity.id
_entity.type
_entity.pdbx_description
1 polymer ?
#
loop_
_entity_poly.entity_id
_entity_poly.type
_entity_poly.pdbx_seq_one_letter_code
_entity_poly.pdbx_strand_id
1 'polypeptide(L)'
;MAAKDSDILSVLIANGILGLRKFCLLSSVSKNLLALRDDLSPLGFGSLCPGFSDPSERGEVCRFLANAFERDDAKALQRILALKGMAGRYPFLLRQALQDHPRSNKCIEFLMLCGVTPYCADLSDQAVGTLTAARVTQMIRLKVLSPDSFCEGGRGEKMRPLLNTLIGNNQFQEAEALVVAGARADICNWHSHNRSNVTPPVEAIHTPLHVLVEQIAFNESGPDELSVGERGRQYIEQRKQGLSLLGLLARVSKQAGCLDWTQKGGVKPVLVFMGAQWSPECTALGMACFYQDVEVVRVLSEVTDRVEGRGVQLPFLVLGARC
;
A
#
# COMPACT_ATOMS: atom_id res chain seq x y z
N MET A 1 -38.62 -20.12 -17.64
CA MET A 1 -37.27 -20.34 -17.09
C MET A 1 -36.89 -19.09 -16.31
N ALA A 2 -37.12 -19.08 -15.00
CA ALA A 2 -36.71 -17.97 -14.15
C ALA A 2 -35.23 -18.15 -13.83
N ALA A 3 -34.36 -17.41 -14.51
CA ALA A 3 -33.06 -17.10 -13.93
C ALA A 3 -33.38 -16.42 -12.59
N LYS A 4 -33.07 -17.12 -11.50
CA LYS A 4 -33.49 -16.76 -10.15
C LYS A 4 -32.87 -15.41 -9.82
N ASP A 5 -33.65 -14.43 -9.38
CA ASP A 5 -33.16 -13.07 -9.03
C ASP A 5 -31.95 -13.07 -8.06
N SER A 6 -31.79 -14.16 -7.30
CA SER A 6 -30.61 -14.46 -6.47
C SER A 6 -29.29 -14.48 -7.25
N ASP A 7 -29.29 -14.91 -8.51
CA ASP A 7 -28.10 -15.02 -9.34
C ASP A 7 -27.61 -13.63 -9.76
N ILE A 8 -28.53 -12.71 -10.07
CA ILE A 8 -28.20 -11.33 -10.47
C ILE A 8 -27.56 -10.57 -9.30
N LEU A 9 -28.11 -10.68 -8.09
CA LEU A 9 -27.55 -10.03 -6.90
C LEU A 9 -26.17 -10.59 -6.54
N SER A 10 -25.99 -11.90 -6.66
CA SER A 10 -24.69 -12.54 -6.43
C SER A 10 -23.65 -12.07 -7.44
N VAL A 11 -24.03 -11.90 -8.72
CA VAL A 11 -23.17 -11.33 -9.76
C VAL A 11 -22.82 -9.87 -9.47
N LEU A 12 -23.79 -9.05 -9.06
CA LEU A 12 -23.54 -7.64 -8.71
C LEU A 12 -22.56 -7.50 -7.53
N ILE A 13 -22.66 -8.38 -6.54
CA ILE A 13 -21.75 -8.41 -5.39
C ILE A 13 -20.38 -8.92 -5.80
N ALA A 14 -20.32 -10.01 -6.56
CA ALA A 14 -19.06 -10.61 -7.04
C ALA A 14 -18.23 -9.64 -7.90
N ASN A 15 -18.88 -8.72 -8.61
CA ASN A 15 -18.20 -7.75 -9.45
C ASN A 15 -17.43 -6.66 -8.66
N GLY A 16 -17.57 -6.60 -7.33
CA GLY A 16 -16.86 -5.62 -6.49
C GLY A 16 -17.27 -4.16 -6.75
N ILE A 17 -18.28 -3.92 -7.60
CA ILE A 17 -18.82 -2.59 -7.93
C ILE A 17 -19.39 -1.91 -6.67
N LEU A 18 -19.89 -2.73 -5.75
CA LEU A 18 -20.35 -2.28 -4.45
C LEU A 18 -19.15 -2.17 -3.51
N GLY A 19 -18.58 -0.98 -3.41
CA GLY A 19 -17.62 -0.64 -2.36
C GLY A 19 -18.13 -0.99 -0.96
N LEU A 20 -17.23 -1.05 0.03
CA LEU A 20 -17.51 -1.60 1.37
C LEU A 20 -18.77 -1.01 2.01
N ARG A 21 -18.96 0.30 1.89
CA ARG A 21 -20.12 1.01 2.43
C ARG A 21 -21.42 0.60 1.74
N LYS A 22 -21.44 0.58 0.42
CA LYS A 22 -22.63 0.20 -0.37
C LYS A 22 -22.97 -1.27 -0.15
N PHE A 23 -21.97 -2.13 -0.08
CA PHE A 23 -22.16 -3.53 0.28
C PHE A 23 -22.77 -3.69 1.67
N CYS A 24 -22.26 -2.97 2.69
CA CYS A 24 -22.84 -2.97 4.03
C CYS A 24 -24.30 -2.47 4.02
N LEU A 25 -24.61 -1.39 3.31
CA LEU A 25 -25.99 -0.88 3.23
C LEU A 25 -26.92 -1.90 2.56
N LEU A 26 -26.53 -2.45 1.41
CA LEU A 26 -27.35 -3.41 0.67
C LEU A 26 -27.56 -4.71 1.46
N SER A 27 -26.51 -5.24 2.09
CA SER A 27 -26.61 -6.45 2.92
C SER A 27 -27.50 -6.27 4.16
N SER A 28 -27.80 -5.03 4.56
CA SER A 28 -28.72 -4.78 5.68
C SER A 28 -30.21 -4.90 5.31
N VAL A 29 -30.57 -4.88 4.02
CA VAL A 29 -31.99 -4.86 3.59
C VAL A 29 -32.65 -6.23 3.52
N SER A 30 -31.86 -7.32 3.52
CA SER A 30 -32.37 -8.69 3.41
C SER A 30 -31.52 -9.68 4.19
N LYS A 31 -32.15 -10.65 4.85
CA LYS A 31 -31.46 -11.72 5.59
C LYS A 31 -30.54 -12.56 4.68
N ASN A 32 -30.94 -12.79 3.43
CA ASN A 32 -30.14 -13.55 2.48
C ASN A 32 -28.86 -12.79 2.11
N LEU A 33 -28.94 -11.47 1.93
CA LEU A 33 -27.78 -10.63 1.64
C LEU A 33 -26.91 -10.40 2.87
N LEU A 34 -27.51 -10.43 4.07
CA LEU A 34 -26.77 -10.36 5.33
C LEU A 34 -25.84 -11.57 5.49
N ALA A 35 -26.29 -12.77 5.07
CA ALA A 35 -25.48 -13.98 5.11
C ALA A 35 -24.20 -13.88 4.24
N LEU A 36 -24.21 -13.04 3.20
CA LEU A 36 -23.02 -12.81 2.36
C LEU A 36 -21.89 -12.08 3.09
N ARG A 37 -22.17 -11.42 4.24
CA ARG A 37 -21.12 -10.83 5.08
C ARG A 37 -20.25 -11.87 5.78
N ASP A 38 -20.78 -13.08 5.97
CA ASP A 38 -20.08 -14.21 6.59
C ASP A 38 -19.35 -15.07 5.55
N ASP A 39 -19.70 -14.91 4.26
CA ASP A 39 -19.02 -15.59 3.17
C ASP A 39 -17.74 -14.83 2.78
N LEU A 40 -16.58 -15.36 3.14
CA LEU A 40 -15.27 -14.78 2.79
C LEU A 40 -14.85 -15.09 1.34
N SER A 41 -15.68 -15.81 0.58
CA SER A 41 -15.41 -16.12 -0.82
C SER A 41 -15.49 -14.88 -1.72
N PRO A 42 -14.94 -14.93 -2.95
CA PRO A 42 -15.11 -13.87 -3.94
C PRO A 42 -16.56 -13.57 -4.34
N LEU A 43 -17.52 -14.41 -3.96
CA LEU A 43 -18.95 -14.19 -4.23
C LEU A 43 -19.68 -13.49 -3.05
N GLY A 44 -19.03 -13.42 -1.89
CA GLY A 44 -19.53 -12.79 -0.68
C GLY A 44 -18.72 -11.54 -0.31
N PHE A 45 -18.39 -11.40 0.96
CA PHE A 45 -17.57 -10.31 1.51
C PHE A 45 -16.16 -10.25 0.91
N GLY A 46 -15.62 -11.38 0.43
CA GLY A 46 -14.34 -11.44 -0.26
C GLY A 46 -14.31 -10.64 -1.57
N SER A 47 -15.47 -10.37 -2.18
CA SER A 47 -15.57 -9.57 -3.42
C SER A 47 -15.13 -8.11 -3.25
N LEU A 48 -14.99 -7.63 -2.02
CA LEU A 48 -14.55 -6.27 -1.72
C LEU A 48 -13.04 -6.06 -1.86
N CYS A 49 -12.25 -7.14 -1.88
CA CYS A 49 -10.78 -7.05 -1.89
C CYS A 49 -10.20 -6.25 -3.07
N PRO A 50 -10.73 -6.36 -4.30
CA PRO A 50 -10.28 -5.54 -5.44
C PRO A 50 -10.62 -4.04 -5.28
N GLY A 51 -11.71 -3.70 -4.59
CA GLY A 51 -12.13 -2.32 -4.37
C GLY A 51 -11.12 -1.52 -3.55
N PHE A 52 -10.28 -2.18 -2.75
CA PHE A 52 -9.25 -1.53 -1.93
C PHE A 52 -8.08 -0.93 -2.74
N SER A 53 -8.08 -1.04 -4.07
CA SER A 53 -7.17 -0.30 -4.94
C SER A 53 -7.45 1.19 -4.97
N ASP A 54 -8.69 1.60 -4.67
CA ASP A 54 -9.10 3.00 -4.60
C ASP A 54 -8.83 3.62 -3.21
N PRO A 55 -8.27 4.84 -3.12
CA PRO A 55 -8.02 5.55 -1.88
C PRO A 55 -9.28 5.77 -1.04
N SER A 56 -10.42 6.05 -1.69
CA SER A 56 -11.69 6.28 -1.00
C SER A 56 -12.21 5.01 -0.32
N GLU A 57 -12.06 3.85 -0.97
CA GLU A 57 -12.44 2.55 -0.40
C GLU A 57 -11.55 2.15 0.79
N ARG A 58 -10.24 2.41 0.71
CA ARG A 58 -9.37 2.25 1.89
C ARG A 58 -9.80 3.16 3.03
N GLY A 59 -10.20 4.40 2.74
CA GLY A 59 -10.79 5.31 3.72
C GLY A 59 -12.10 4.79 4.33
N GLU A 60 -12.95 4.12 3.54
CA GLU A 60 -14.16 3.44 4.04
C GLU A 60 -13.81 2.29 5.00
N VAL A 61 -12.77 1.50 4.71
CA VAL A 61 -12.30 0.44 5.64
C VAL A 61 -11.86 1.04 6.98
N CYS A 62 -11.13 2.17 6.95
CA CYS A 62 -10.68 2.83 8.18
C CYS A 62 -11.85 3.30 9.03
N ARG A 63 -12.86 3.89 8.39
CA ARG A 63 -14.10 4.29 9.04
C ARG A 63 -14.88 3.08 9.56
N PHE A 64 -14.89 1.97 8.83
CA PHE A 64 -15.49 0.72 9.29
C PHE A 64 -14.79 0.18 10.55
N LEU A 65 -13.46 0.17 10.58
CA LEU A 65 -12.67 -0.26 11.73
C LEU A 65 -12.91 0.64 12.95
N ALA A 66 -12.90 1.96 12.77
CA ALA A 66 -13.23 2.91 13.83
C ALA A 66 -14.64 2.69 14.38
N ASN A 67 -15.64 2.53 13.51
CA ASN A 67 -17.01 2.21 13.94
C ASN A 67 -17.11 0.87 14.69
N ALA A 68 -16.32 -0.13 14.31
CA ALA A 68 -16.26 -1.40 15.02
C ALA A 68 -15.71 -1.21 16.44
N PHE A 69 -14.68 -0.38 16.61
CA PHE A 69 -14.17 -0.01 17.94
C PHE A 69 -15.21 0.76 18.75
N GLU A 70 -15.80 1.82 18.21
CA GLU A 70 -16.81 2.63 18.90
C GLU A 70 -17.98 1.79 19.45
N ARG A 71 -18.34 0.71 18.75
CA ARG A 71 -19.45 -0.18 19.10
C ARG A 71 -19.02 -1.45 19.84
N ASP A 72 -17.73 -1.64 20.06
CA ASP A 72 -17.14 -2.89 20.56
C ASP A 72 -17.61 -4.13 19.77
N ASP A 73 -17.71 -3.99 18.44
CA ASP A 73 -18.17 -5.02 17.50
C ASP A 73 -17.01 -5.89 17.01
N ALA A 74 -16.53 -6.77 17.89
CA ALA A 74 -15.46 -7.71 17.58
C ALA A 74 -15.79 -8.64 16.40
N LYS A 75 -17.08 -8.92 16.12
CA LYS A 75 -17.48 -9.77 14.99
C LYS A 75 -17.29 -9.05 13.66
N ALA A 76 -17.68 -7.79 13.57
CA ALA A 76 -17.41 -6.97 12.39
C ALA A 76 -15.90 -6.84 12.14
N LEU A 77 -15.13 -6.59 13.20
CA LEU A 77 -13.67 -6.52 13.15
C LEU A 77 -13.05 -7.85 12.69
N GLN A 78 -13.49 -8.98 13.24
CA GLN A 78 -13.01 -10.30 12.86
C GLN A 78 -13.27 -10.60 11.38
N ARG A 79 -14.46 -10.29 10.87
CA ARG A 79 -14.82 -10.50 9.47
C ARG A 79 -13.94 -9.71 8.51
N ILE A 80 -13.70 -8.41 8.78
CA ILE A 80 -12.87 -7.58 7.90
C ILE A 80 -11.40 -8.01 7.94
N LEU A 81 -10.86 -8.40 9.10
CA LEU A 81 -9.47 -8.85 9.19
C LEU A 81 -9.26 -10.28 8.64
N ALA A 82 -10.31 -11.09 8.58
CA ALA A 82 -10.27 -12.42 7.98
C ALA A 82 -10.19 -12.39 6.44
N LEU A 83 -10.51 -11.25 5.81
CA LEU A 83 -10.28 -11.06 4.38
C LEU A 83 -8.78 -11.15 4.06
N LYS A 84 -8.46 -11.83 2.95
CA LYS A 84 -7.08 -12.11 2.55
C LYS A 84 -6.24 -10.83 2.51
N GLY A 85 -5.20 -10.80 3.34
CA GLY A 85 -4.23 -9.70 3.40
C GLY A 85 -4.63 -8.53 4.28
N MET A 86 -5.89 -8.39 4.71
CA MET A 86 -6.37 -7.18 5.39
C MET A 86 -5.68 -6.91 6.73
N ALA A 87 -5.46 -7.94 7.56
CA ALA A 87 -4.78 -7.78 8.84
C ALA A 87 -3.39 -7.09 8.72
N GLY A 88 -2.64 -7.33 7.65
CA GLY A 88 -1.34 -6.69 7.43
C GLY A 88 -1.39 -5.31 6.77
N ARG A 89 -2.51 -4.98 6.10
CA ARG A 89 -2.71 -3.65 5.47
C ARG A 89 -3.04 -2.57 6.50
N TYR A 90 -3.59 -2.98 7.64
CA TYR A 90 -4.00 -2.12 8.75
C TYR A 90 -3.18 -2.46 10.00
N PRO A 91 -1.90 -2.08 10.04
CA PRO A 91 -1.07 -2.22 11.24
C PRO A 91 -1.60 -1.36 12.41
N PHE A 92 -1.09 -1.65 13.60
CA PHE A 92 -1.31 -0.89 14.84
C PHE A 92 -2.74 -0.83 15.36
N LEU A 93 -3.66 -1.66 14.87
CA LEU A 93 -5.05 -1.68 15.34
C LEU A 93 -5.18 -1.90 16.85
N LEU A 94 -4.34 -2.77 17.45
CA LEU A 94 -4.35 -2.97 18.91
C LEU A 94 -3.93 -1.70 19.66
N ARG A 95 -2.84 -1.05 19.20
CA ARG A 95 -2.38 0.22 19.78
C ARG A 95 -3.46 1.29 19.66
N GLN A 96 -4.09 1.40 18.48
CA GLN A 96 -5.19 2.33 18.23
C GLN A 96 -6.39 2.06 19.14
N ALA A 97 -6.86 0.80 19.25
CA ALA A 97 -7.98 0.44 20.10
C ALA A 97 -7.72 0.74 21.58
N LEU A 98 -6.51 0.45 22.08
CA LEU A 98 -6.12 0.74 23.47
C LEU A 98 -6.06 2.25 23.76
N GLN A 99 -5.64 3.06 22.79
CA GLN A 99 -5.48 4.50 22.95
C GLN A 99 -6.78 5.28 22.76
N ASP A 100 -7.49 5.00 21.68
CA ASP A 100 -8.66 5.79 21.24
C ASP A 100 -9.97 5.26 21.81
N HIS A 101 -10.04 3.94 22.07
CA HIS A 101 -11.26 3.26 22.48
C HIS A 101 -11.02 2.25 23.62
N PRO A 102 -10.48 2.69 24.79
CA PRO A 102 -10.10 1.80 25.88
C PRO A 102 -11.25 1.00 26.51
N ARG A 103 -12.51 1.29 26.13
CA ARG A 103 -13.71 0.58 26.59
C ARG A 103 -14.13 -0.56 25.66
N SER A 104 -13.50 -0.70 24.51
CA SER A 104 -13.84 -1.70 23.48
C SER A 104 -13.20 -3.04 23.79
N ASN A 105 -13.57 -3.62 24.94
CA ASN A 105 -12.93 -4.78 25.53
C ASN A 105 -12.94 -6.00 24.59
N LYS A 106 -14.04 -6.27 23.87
CA LYS A 106 -14.12 -7.42 22.96
C LYS A 106 -13.22 -7.23 21.75
N CYS A 107 -13.18 -6.03 21.18
CA CYS A 107 -12.28 -5.72 20.09
C CYS A 107 -10.81 -5.82 20.53
N ILE A 108 -10.47 -5.29 21.71
CA ILE A 108 -9.12 -5.37 22.28
C ILE A 108 -8.72 -6.82 22.52
N GLU A 109 -9.58 -7.63 23.16
CA GLU A 109 -9.34 -9.05 23.39
C GLU A 109 -9.08 -9.80 22.07
N PHE A 110 -9.93 -9.58 21.06
CA PHE A 110 -9.72 -10.16 19.73
C PHE A 110 -8.38 -9.74 19.10
N LEU A 111 -8.04 -8.45 19.16
CA LEU A 111 -6.78 -7.94 18.60
C LEU A 111 -5.54 -8.46 19.33
N MET A 112 -5.63 -8.69 20.64
CA MET A 112 -4.55 -9.35 21.41
C MET A 112 -4.28 -10.77 20.89
N LEU A 113 -5.32 -11.50 20.49
CA LEU A 113 -5.19 -12.83 19.88
C LEU A 113 -4.60 -12.80 18.47
N CYS A 114 -4.84 -11.72 17.71
CA CYS A 114 -4.23 -11.53 16.38
C CYS A 114 -2.72 -11.25 16.44
N GLY A 115 -2.21 -10.82 17.59
CA GLY A 115 -0.80 -10.48 17.80
C GLY A 115 -0.49 -9.00 17.53
N VAL A 116 0.75 -8.61 17.88
CA VAL A 116 1.23 -7.24 17.72
C VAL A 116 1.78 -7.01 16.32
N THR A 117 1.59 -5.80 15.79
CA THR A 117 2.29 -5.36 14.58
C THR A 117 3.80 -5.37 14.83
N PRO A 118 4.60 -6.00 13.95
CA PRO A 118 6.04 -5.94 14.05
C PRO A 118 6.55 -4.49 14.01
N TYR A 119 7.25 -4.08 15.05
CA TYR A 119 7.76 -2.74 15.22
C TYR A 119 9.23 -2.84 15.65
N CYS A 120 10.12 -2.11 14.96
CA CYS A 120 11.54 -2.15 15.23
C CYS A 120 11.96 -0.91 16.03
N ALA A 121 11.78 -0.99 17.36
CA ALA A 121 12.16 0.08 18.27
C ALA A 121 13.70 0.31 18.33
N ASP A 122 14.48 -0.74 18.07
CA ASP A 122 15.93 -0.73 18.22
C ASP A 122 16.68 -0.08 17.05
N LEU A 123 15.99 0.16 15.92
CA LEU A 123 16.58 0.78 14.73
C LEU A 123 16.15 2.24 14.64
N SER A 124 17.03 3.14 15.08
CA SER A 124 16.89 4.56 14.78
C SER A 124 17.03 4.83 13.27
N ASP A 125 16.47 5.95 12.79
CA ASP A 125 16.64 6.41 11.40
C ASP A 125 18.13 6.43 10.97
N GLN A 126 19.02 6.87 11.87
CA GLN A 126 20.46 6.86 11.62
C GLN A 126 21.04 5.45 11.52
N ALA A 127 20.60 4.53 12.40
CA ALA A 127 21.05 3.14 12.36
C ALA A 127 20.62 2.46 11.06
N VAL A 128 19.39 2.72 10.58
CA VAL A 128 18.88 2.20 9.30
C VAL A 128 19.80 2.60 8.15
N GLY A 129 20.26 3.86 8.10
CA GLY A 129 21.18 4.35 7.08
C GLY A 129 22.56 3.67 7.04
N THR A 130 22.91 2.90 8.07
CA THR A 130 24.18 2.14 8.15
C THR A 130 24.03 0.64 7.90
N LEU A 131 22.80 0.16 7.67
CA LEU A 131 22.54 -1.25 7.40
C LEU A 131 23.11 -1.66 6.04
N THR A 132 23.63 -2.89 6.01
CA THR A 132 24.02 -3.59 4.78
C THR A 132 23.04 -4.74 4.50
N ALA A 133 22.87 -5.11 3.24
CA ALA A 133 21.99 -6.22 2.85
C ALA A 133 22.32 -7.53 3.58
N ALA A 134 23.61 -7.82 3.80
CA ALA A 134 24.06 -8.99 4.55
C ALA A 134 23.61 -8.94 6.03
N ARG A 135 23.69 -7.77 6.66
CA ARG A 135 23.26 -7.56 8.04
C ARG A 135 21.74 -7.65 8.17
N VAL A 136 20.99 -7.07 7.24
CA VAL A 136 19.52 -7.19 7.16
C VAL A 136 19.12 -8.67 7.06
N THR A 137 19.73 -9.41 6.14
CA THR A 137 19.48 -10.85 5.96
C THR A 137 19.78 -11.64 7.24
N GLN A 138 20.89 -11.34 7.92
CA GLN A 138 21.25 -11.99 9.17
C GLN A 138 20.25 -11.68 10.29
N MET A 139 19.81 -10.42 10.42
CA MET A 139 18.82 -10.01 11.43
C MET A 139 17.47 -10.70 11.22
N ILE A 140 17.02 -10.86 9.97
CA ILE A 140 15.80 -11.61 9.64
C ILE A 140 15.97 -13.08 9.98
N ARG A 141 17.08 -13.70 9.57
CA ARG A 141 17.37 -15.12 9.86
C ARG A 141 17.37 -15.41 11.36
N LEU A 142 17.91 -14.49 12.15
CA LEU A 142 17.95 -14.58 13.61
C LEU A 142 16.64 -14.12 14.29
N LYS A 143 15.61 -13.75 13.50
CA LYS A 143 14.31 -13.25 13.98
C LYS A 143 14.40 -11.99 14.85
N VAL A 144 15.48 -11.21 14.69
CA VAL A 144 15.64 -9.89 15.33
C VAL A 144 14.82 -8.84 14.56
N LEU A 145 14.70 -9.02 13.24
CA LEU A 145 13.97 -8.13 12.36
C LEU A 145 12.89 -8.90 11.60
N SER A 146 11.65 -8.43 11.64
CA SER A 146 10.60 -8.92 10.75
C SER A 146 10.68 -8.19 9.39
N PRO A 147 10.48 -8.87 8.25
CA PRO A 147 10.40 -8.21 6.94
C PRO A 147 9.33 -7.12 6.86
N ASP A 148 8.26 -7.28 7.63
CA ASP A 148 7.12 -6.33 7.72
C ASP A 148 7.25 -5.34 8.88
N SER A 149 8.47 -5.14 9.41
CA SER A 149 8.69 -4.21 10.52
C SER A 149 8.43 -2.78 10.12
N PHE A 150 7.86 -2.01 11.04
CA PHE A 150 7.75 -0.57 10.95
C PHE A 150 8.84 0.13 11.76
N CYS A 151 9.17 1.34 11.34
CA CYS A 151 10.06 2.27 12.05
C CYS A 151 9.32 3.59 12.30
N GLU A 152 9.65 4.26 13.41
CA GLU A 152 9.24 5.65 13.62
C GLU A 152 10.12 6.56 12.76
N GLY A 153 9.49 7.36 11.90
CA GLY A 153 10.21 8.45 11.24
C GLY A 153 10.44 9.63 12.18
N GLY A 154 11.35 10.54 11.80
CA GLY A 154 11.65 11.77 12.54
C GLY A 154 10.46 12.70 12.90
N ARG A 155 10.79 13.86 13.50
CA ARG A 155 9.85 14.81 14.17
C ARG A 155 8.51 14.97 13.42
N GLY A 156 7.41 14.54 14.06
CA GLY A 156 6.06 14.54 13.48
C GLY A 156 5.47 13.14 13.22
N GLU A 157 6.21 12.09 13.62
CA GLU A 157 5.79 10.68 13.78
C GLU A 157 4.90 10.11 12.67
N LYS A 158 5.60 9.70 11.59
CA LYS A 158 5.05 8.78 10.59
C LYS A 158 5.59 7.39 10.89
N MET A 159 4.72 6.43 11.18
CA MET A 159 5.10 5.02 11.17
C MET A 159 5.28 4.60 9.72
N ARG A 160 6.50 4.20 9.35
CA ARG A 160 6.84 3.82 7.97
C ARG A 160 7.23 2.35 7.94
N PRO A 161 6.77 1.58 6.94
CA PRO A 161 7.36 0.27 6.67
C PRO A 161 8.87 0.44 6.50
N LEU A 162 9.68 -0.42 7.12
CA LEU A 162 11.14 -0.34 7.01
C LEU A 162 11.58 -0.40 5.54
N LEU A 163 10.86 -1.16 4.71
CA LEU A 163 11.04 -1.19 3.26
C LEU A 163 10.95 0.21 2.63
N ASN A 164 9.95 1.01 2.98
CA ASN A 164 9.83 2.39 2.49
C ASN A 164 10.98 3.27 2.96
N THR A 165 11.45 3.08 4.20
CA THR A 165 12.58 3.83 4.75
C THR A 165 13.89 3.50 3.99
N LEU A 166 14.17 2.22 3.74
CA LEU A 166 15.35 1.80 2.97
C LEU A 166 15.31 2.33 1.53
N ILE A 167 14.15 2.25 0.87
CA ILE A 167 13.97 2.82 -0.47
C ILE A 167 14.22 4.34 -0.42
N GLY A 168 13.61 5.04 0.53
CA GLY A 168 13.78 6.49 0.71
C GLY A 168 15.22 6.94 1.00
N ASN A 169 16.06 6.03 1.49
CA ASN A 169 17.49 6.26 1.74
C ASN A 169 18.39 5.80 0.58
N ASN A 170 17.82 5.40 -0.58
CA ASN A 170 18.54 4.80 -1.71
C ASN A 170 19.32 3.51 -1.37
N GLN A 171 18.90 2.79 -0.32
CA GLN A 171 19.47 1.52 0.12
C GLN A 171 18.78 0.36 -0.60
N PHE A 172 18.91 0.32 -1.94
CA PHE A 172 18.12 -0.57 -2.79
C PHE A 172 18.44 -2.06 -2.59
N GLN A 173 19.69 -2.40 -2.28
CA GLN A 173 20.09 -3.79 -2.02
C GLN A 173 19.51 -4.31 -0.70
N GLU A 174 19.47 -3.48 0.32
CA GLU A 174 18.86 -3.77 1.62
C GLU A 174 17.34 -3.94 1.48
N ALA A 175 16.71 -3.05 0.70
CA ALA A 175 15.29 -3.15 0.37
C ALA A 175 14.99 -4.42 -0.42
N GLU A 176 15.82 -4.80 -1.39
CA GLU A 176 15.70 -6.07 -2.11
C GLU A 176 15.78 -7.27 -1.16
N ALA A 177 16.74 -7.26 -0.23
CA ALA A 177 16.86 -8.33 0.78
C ALA A 177 15.60 -8.48 1.64
N LEU A 178 14.94 -7.37 2.01
CA LEU A 178 13.64 -7.42 2.70
C LEU A 178 12.55 -8.03 1.83
N VAL A 179 12.44 -7.62 0.56
CA VAL A 179 11.41 -8.14 -0.35
C VAL A 179 11.62 -9.63 -0.62
N VAL A 180 12.85 -10.07 -0.84
CA VAL A 180 13.20 -11.49 -0.97
C VAL A 180 12.86 -12.28 0.30
N ALA A 181 13.01 -11.65 1.47
CA ALA A 181 12.60 -12.24 2.75
C ALA A 181 11.08 -12.24 3.00
N GLY A 182 10.27 -11.73 2.05
CA GLY A 182 8.82 -11.75 2.12
C GLY A 182 8.19 -10.46 2.66
N ALA A 183 8.91 -9.34 2.65
CA ALA A 183 8.33 -8.05 2.98
C ALA A 183 7.16 -7.71 2.04
N ARG A 184 6.09 -7.19 2.61
CA ARG A 184 4.85 -6.87 1.90
C ARG A 184 4.98 -5.63 1.02
N ALA A 185 4.36 -5.70 -0.16
CA ALA A 185 4.23 -4.57 -1.07
C ALA A 185 2.89 -3.81 -0.93
N ASP A 186 1.88 -4.42 -0.30
CA ASP A 186 0.54 -3.87 -0.11
C ASP A 186 0.40 -3.07 1.19
N ILE A 187 1.49 -2.44 1.61
CA ILE A 187 1.59 -1.67 2.86
C ILE A 187 1.94 -0.22 2.54
N CYS A 188 1.60 0.71 3.42
CA CYS A 188 1.85 2.14 3.20
C CYS A 188 2.33 2.85 4.47
N ASN A 189 2.71 4.11 4.32
CA ASN A 189 3.03 4.97 5.46
C ASN A 189 1.77 5.29 6.28
N TRP A 190 1.92 5.23 7.61
CA TRP A 190 0.88 5.58 8.58
C TRP A 190 1.22 6.88 9.27
N HIS A 191 0.24 7.77 9.40
CA HIS A 191 0.42 9.05 10.08
C HIS A 191 -0.18 8.95 11.48
N SER A 192 0.57 9.42 12.48
CA SER A 192 -0.04 9.73 13.77
C SER A 192 -0.70 11.10 13.65
N HIS A 193 -2.02 11.17 13.81
CA HIS A 193 -2.76 12.43 13.89
C HIS A 193 -2.96 12.81 15.35
N ASN A 194 -2.20 13.80 15.79
CA ASN A 194 -2.11 14.23 17.19
C ASN A 194 -1.74 13.06 18.14
N ARG A 195 -1.48 13.36 19.41
CA ARG A 195 -0.86 12.43 20.39
C ARG A 195 -1.64 11.13 20.71
N SER A 196 -2.71 10.80 19.99
CA SER A 196 -3.54 9.62 20.30
C SER A 196 -3.95 8.78 19.09
N ASN A 197 -4.21 9.36 17.90
CA ASN A 197 -4.91 8.62 16.86
C ASN A 197 -3.96 8.20 15.72
N VAL A 198 -3.69 6.90 15.60
CA VAL A 198 -3.00 6.34 14.43
C VAL A 198 -4.06 6.05 13.36
N THR A 199 -4.25 6.98 12.43
CA THR A 199 -5.14 6.79 11.28
C THR A 199 -4.33 6.78 10.00
N PRO A 200 -4.62 5.89 9.05
CA PRO A 200 -3.91 5.95 7.79
C PRO A 200 -4.27 7.26 7.08
N PRO A 201 -3.31 7.89 6.40
CA PRO A 201 -3.58 9.10 5.65
C PRO A 201 -4.60 8.78 4.55
N VAL A 202 -5.79 9.35 4.63
CA VAL A 202 -6.79 9.27 3.56
C VAL A 202 -6.26 9.91 2.27
N GLU A 203 -5.25 10.78 2.38
CA GLU A 203 -4.81 11.68 1.31
C GLU A 203 -3.43 11.36 0.72
N ALA A 204 -2.58 10.55 1.38
CA ALA A 204 -1.21 10.33 0.91
C ALA A 204 -0.69 8.92 1.27
N ILE A 205 -1.16 7.93 0.52
CA ILE A 205 -0.74 6.53 0.65
C ILE A 205 0.50 6.33 -0.21
N HIS A 206 1.65 6.26 0.44
CA HIS A 206 2.92 5.93 -0.21
C HIS A 206 3.19 4.43 -0.02
N THR A 207 2.89 3.62 -1.04
CA THR A 207 3.30 2.21 -1.06
C THR A 207 4.78 2.10 -1.45
N PRO A 208 5.47 0.98 -1.15
CA PRO A 208 6.85 0.75 -1.59
C PRO A 208 7.07 1.02 -3.08
N LEU A 209 6.10 0.64 -3.92
CA LEU A 209 6.19 0.85 -5.36
C LEU A 209 6.17 2.34 -5.75
N HIS A 210 5.25 3.13 -5.16
CA HIS A 210 5.20 4.58 -5.40
C HIS A 210 6.46 5.27 -4.89
N VAL A 211 6.92 4.91 -3.68
CA VAL A 211 8.15 5.47 -3.09
C VAL A 211 9.35 5.16 -3.99
N LEU A 212 9.46 3.96 -4.54
CA LEU A 212 10.59 3.61 -5.41
C LEU A 212 10.57 4.36 -6.75
N VAL A 213 9.41 4.46 -7.40
CA VAL A 213 9.27 5.27 -8.64
C VAL A 213 9.68 6.72 -8.38
N GLU A 214 9.22 7.27 -7.26
CA GLU A 214 9.56 8.61 -6.81
C GLU A 214 11.09 8.75 -6.62
N GLN A 215 11.72 7.85 -5.86
CA GLN A 215 13.17 7.92 -5.60
C GLN A 215 14.03 7.78 -6.86
N ILE A 216 13.67 6.87 -7.78
CA ILE A 216 14.40 6.71 -9.05
C ILE A 216 14.33 8.01 -9.87
N ALA A 217 13.15 8.62 -9.97
CA ALA A 217 12.95 9.87 -10.72
C ALA A 217 13.69 11.06 -10.11
N PHE A 218 13.68 11.24 -8.78
CA PHE A 218 14.36 12.37 -8.15
C PHE A 218 15.89 12.24 -8.15
N ASN A 219 16.41 11.02 -8.23
CA ASN A 219 17.85 10.82 -8.42
C ASN A 219 18.31 11.30 -9.81
N GLU A 220 17.42 11.46 -10.80
CA GLU A 220 17.77 11.97 -12.15
C GLU A 220 18.18 13.44 -12.19
N SER A 221 18.05 14.17 -11.08
CA SER A 221 18.59 15.55 -10.95
C SER A 221 20.12 15.56 -10.84
N GLY A 222 20.78 14.66 -11.56
CA GLY A 222 22.21 14.43 -11.54
C GLY A 222 23.01 15.70 -11.86
N PRO A 223 24.24 15.80 -11.34
CA PRO A 223 25.13 16.89 -11.65
C PRO A 223 25.28 17.02 -13.17
N ASP A 224 25.27 18.26 -13.68
CA ASP A 224 25.45 18.64 -15.09
C ASP A 224 26.24 17.60 -15.90
N GLU A 225 25.83 17.29 -17.14
CA GLU A 225 26.39 16.26 -18.05
C GLU A 225 27.93 16.24 -18.14
N LEU A 226 28.59 17.31 -17.70
CA LEU A 226 30.03 17.47 -17.58
C LEU A 226 30.68 16.73 -16.39
N SER A 227 29.91 16.13 -15.49
CA SER A 227 30.42 15.44 -14.30
C SER A 227 30.74 13.96 -14.55
N VAL A 228 31.57 13.69 -15.58
CA VAL A 228 32.05 12.36 -16.03
C VAL A 228 32.97 11.64 -14.99
N GLY A 229 32.92 12.04 -13.72
CA GLY A 229 33.71 11.47 -12.64
C GLY A 229 33.08 10.26 -11.95
N GLU A 230 33.64 9.91 -10.78
CA GLU A 230 33.16 8.83 -9.92
C GLU A 230 31.68 8.96 -9.53
N ARG A 231 31.19 10.19 -9.37
CA ARG A 231 29.77 10.47 -9.07
C ARG A 231 28.83 9.98 -10.16
N GLY A 232 29.16 10.17 -11.44
CA GLY A 232 28.36 9.68 -12.55
C GLY A 232 28.27 8.15 -12.56
N ARG A 233 29.39 7.46 -12.27
CA ARG A 233 29.41 5.99 -12.16
C ARG A 233 28.55 5.48 -11.00
N GLN A 234 28.65 6.11 -9.84
CA GLN A 234 27.84 5.75 -8.67
C GLN A 234 26.34 5.93 -8.95
N TYR A 235 25.96 7.01 -9.63
CA TYR A 235 24.59 7.27 -10.03
C TYR A 235 24.04 6.20 -10.98
N ILE A 236 24.79 5.84 -12.04
CA ILE A 236 24.39 4.80 -13.00
C ILE A 236 24.15 3.46 -12.28
N GLU A 237 25.04 3.10 -11.35
CA GLU A 237 24.91 1.85 -10.60
C GLU A 237 23.71 1.89 -9.64
N GLN A 238 23.49 2.99 -8.93
CA GLN A 238 22.31 3.17 -8.07
C GLN A 238 21.01 3.09 -8.88
N ARG A 239 20.94 3.74 -10.05
CA ARG A 239 19.78 3.68 -10.94
C ARG A 239 19.50 2.25 -11.40
N LYS A 240 20.54 1.53 -11.81
CA LYS A 240 20.43 0.12 -12.21
C LYS A 240 19.89 -0.76 -11.08
N GLN A 241 20.35 -0.54 -9.84
CA GLN A 241 19.84 -1.24 -8.66
C GLN A 241 18.37 -0.89 -8.38
N GLY A 242 18.01 0.40 -8.48
CA GLY A 242 16.62 0.84 -8.35
C GLY A 242 15.69 0.19 -9.36
N LEU A 243 16.08 0.13 -10.65
CA LEU A 243 15.31 -0.53 -11.71
C LEU A 243 15.18 -2.04 -11.50
N SER A 244 16.23 -2.69 -10.97
CA SER A 244 16.18 -4.12 -10.62
C SER A 244 15.16 -4.38 -9.50
N LEU A 245 15.23 -3.60 -8.42
CA LEU A 245 14.28 -3.64 -7.31
C LEU A 245 12.86 -3.33 -7.78
N LEU A 246 12.68 -2.39 -8.71
CA LEU A 246 11.38 -2.03 -9.27
C LEU A 246 10.72 -3.22 -9.96
N GLY A 247 11.46 -3.97 -10.78
CA GLY A 247 10.96 -5.17 -11.42
C GLY A 247 10.52 -6.24 -10.39
N LEU A 248 11.28 -6.39 -9.30
CA LEU A 248 10.91 -7.31 -8.21
C LEU A 248 9.65 -6.85 -7.48
N LEU A 249 9.61 -5.59 -7.03
CA LEU A 249 8.47 -5.03 -6.31
C LEU A 249 7.20 -5.01 -7.14
N ALA A 250 7.27 -4.70 -8.43
CA ALA A 250 6.13 -4.75 -9.32
C ALA A 250 5.51 -6.16 -9.38
N ARG A 251 6.34 -7.21 -9.45
CA ARG A 251 5.85 -8.61 -9.40
C ARG A 251 5.20 -8.95 -8.07
N VAL A 252 5.83 -8.59 -6.94
CA VAL A 252 5.26 -8.82 -5.60
C VAL A 252 3.96 -8.03 -5.42
N SER A 253 3.89 -6.80 -5.93
CA SER A 253 2.70 -5.96 -5.89
C SER A 253 1.56 -6.55 -6.72
N LYS A 254 1.87 -7.09 -7.90
CA LYS A 254 0.89 -7.82 -8.74
C LYS A 254 0.34 -9.04 -7.99
N GLN A 255 1.20 -9.84 -7.37
CA GLN A 255 0.79 -11.01 -6.59
C GLN A 255 -0.07 -10.66 -5.38
N ALA A 256 0.23 -9.52 -4.74
CA ALA A 256 -0.55 -9.00 -3.62
C ALA A 256 -1.87 -8.31 -4.06
N GLY A 257 -2.09 -8.12 -5.36
CA GLY A 257 -3.24 -7.39 -5.90
C GLY A 257 -3.21 -5.90 -5.58
N CYS A 258 -2.01 -5.31 -5.50
CA CYS A 258 -1.80 -3.90 -5.19
C CYS A 258 -0.99 -3.11 -6.22
N LEU A 259 -0.74 -3.70 -7.40
CA LEU A 259 -0.02 -3.03 -8.49
C LEU A 259 -0.75 -1.76 -8.96
N ASP A 260 -2.08 -1.83 -9.05
CA ASP A 260 -2.95 -0.76 -9.55
C ASP A 260 -3.47 0.15 -8.42
N TRP A 261 -2.88 0.09 -7.23
CA TRP A 261 -3.24 1.03 -6.18
C TRP A 261 -2.91 2.44 -6.64
N THR A 262 -3.87 3.35 -6.48
CA THR A 262 -3.63 4.77 -6.75
C THR A 262 -3.27 5.52 -5.48
N GLN A 263 -2.48 6.56 -5.64
CA GLN A 263 -2.19 7.55 -4.61
C GLN A 263 -2.87 8.86 -5.00
N LYS A 264 -3.57 9.49 -4.03
CA LYS A 264 -4.01 10.88 -4.17
C LYS A 264 -2.78 11.78 -4.20
N GLY A 265 -2.76 12.67 -5.19
CA GLY A 265 -1.70 13.63 -5.39
C GLY A 265 -1.40 14.45 -4.15
N GLY A 266 -0.30 14.15 -3.47
CA GLY A 266 0.23 15.04 -2.46
C GLY A 266 0.84 16.25 -3.14
N VAL A 267 0.45 17.45 -2.72
CA VAL A 267 1.07 18.68 -3.17
C VAL A 267 2.50 18.71 -2.63
N LYS A 268 3.50 18.35 -3.46
CA LYS A 268 4.90 18.53 -3.08
C LYS A 268 5.21 20.04 -3.03
N PRO A 269 5.86 20.55 -1.97
CA PRO A 269 6.20 21.96 -1.83
C PRO A 269 6.97 22.53 -3.02
N VAL A 270 7.82 21.72 -3.64
CA VAL A 270 8.64 22.12 -4.81
C VAL A 270 7.76 22.41 -6.03
N LEU A 271 6.65 21.69 -6.23
CA LEU A 271 5.71 21.91 -7.33
C LEU A 271 4.65 22.98 -7.01
N VAL A 272 4.45 23.33 -5.73
CA VAL A 272 3.61 24.48 -5.33
C VAL A 272 4.09 25.76 -5.99
N PHE A 273 5.41 25.92 -6.11
CA PHE A 273 6.02 27.11 -6.74
C PHE A 273 5.66 27.27 -8.22
N MET A 274 5.21 26.22 -8.89
CA MET A 274 4.80 26.27 -10.30
C MET A 274 3.28 26.42 -10.51
N GLY A 275 2.50 26.64 -9.44
CA GLY A 275 1.05 26.86 -9.54
C GLY A 275 0.26 25.65 -10.06
N ALA A 276 0.89 24.48 -10.17
CA ALA A 276 0.24 23.25 -10.60
C ALA A 276 -0.64 22.71 -9.46
N GLN A 277 -1.94 22.99 -9.53
CA GLN A 277 -2.92 22.54 -8.57
C GLN A 277 -3.26 21.07 -8.83
N TRP A 278 -2.99 20.23 -7.82
CA TRP A 278 -3.48 18.86 -7.63
C TRP A 278 -3.10 17.88 -8.73
N SER A 279 -2.13 17.00 -8.45
CA SER A 279 -1.94 15.85 -9.33
C SER A 279 -3.13 14.90 -9.18
N PRO A 280 -3.73 14.42 -10.29
CA PRO A 280 -4.79 13.42 -10.24
C PRO A 280 -4.33 12.17 -9.48
N GLU A 281 -5.29 11.38 -9.01
CA GLU A 281 -4.97 10.05 -8.49
C GLU A 281 -4.19 9.26 -9.53
N CYS A 282 -3.00 8.79 -9.16
CA CYS A 282 -2.09 8.12 -10.09
C CYS A 282 -1.62 6.80 -9.49
N THR A 283 -1.50 5.79 -10.34
CA THR A 283 -0.77 4.55 -10.03
C THR A 283 0.73 4.80 -10.11
N ALA A 284 1.56 3.84 -9.67
CA ALA A 284 3.00 3.91 -9.86
C ALA A 284 3.41 4.05 -11.34
N LEU A 285 2.68 3.40 -12.26
CA LEU A 285 2.88 3.58 -13.71
C LEU A 285 2.50 4.99 -14.16
N GLY A 286 1.38 5.52 -13.67
CA GLY A 286 0.97 6.90 -13.92
C GLY A 286 2.01 7.91 -13.43
N MET A 287 2.61 7.69 -12.26
CA MET A 287 3.73 8.49 -11.76
C MET A 287 4.97 8.41 -12.65
N ALA A 288 5.35 7.22 -13.11
CA ALA A 288 6.47 7.04 -14.01
C ALA A 288 6.28 7.80 -15.33
N CYS A 289 5.07 7.74 -15.90
CA CYS A 289 4.71 8.53 -17.08
C CYS A 289 4.77 10.03 -16.81
N PHE A 290 4.29 10.48 -15.63
CA PHE A 290 4.35 11.89 -15.24
C PHE A 290 5.79 12.39 -15.13
N TYR A 291 6.71 11.57 -14.61
CA TYR A 291 8.14 11.89 -14.55
C TYR A 291 8.87 11.70 -15.88
N GLN A 292 8.21 11.18 -16.92
CA GLN A 292 8.80 10.90 -18.23
C GLN A 292 9.96 9.89 -18.18
N ASP A 293 10.01 9.03 -17.14
CA ASP A 293 11.07 8.02 -16.99
C ASP A 293 10.72 6.77 -17.83
N VAL A 294 11.24 6.73 -19.06
CA VAL A 294 10.96 5.66 -20.03
C VAL A 294 11.39 4.28 -19.54
N GLU A 295 12.47 4.20 -18.76
CA GLU A 295 12.96 2.90 -18.26
C GLU A 295 12.06 2.34 -17.18
N VAL A 296 11.61 3.20 -16.25
CA VAL A 296 10.64 2.83 -15.21
C VAL A 296 9.30 2.43 -15.84
N VAL A 297 8.81 3.20 -16.83
CA VAL A 297 7.59 2.87 -17.58
C VAL A 297 7.71 1.49 -18.22
N ARG A 298 8.83 1.21 -18.91
CA ARG A 298 9.07 -0.09 -19.53
C ARG A 298 9.01 -1.24 -18.52
N VAL A 299 9.72 -1.12 -17.39
CA VAL A 299 9.75 -2.16 -16.35
C VAL A 299 8.35 -2.43 -15.78
N LEU A 300 7.56 -1.38 -15.53
CA LEU A 300 6.21 -1.52 -15.01
C LEU A 300 5.24 -2.14 -16.03
N SER A 301 5.29 -1.70 -17.30
CA SER A 301 4.45 -2.24 -18.37
C SER A 301 4.71 -3.72 -18.62
N GLU A 302 5.96 -4.18 -18.57
CA GLU A 302 6.32 -5.61 -18.72
C GLU A 302 5.64 -6.52 -17.69
N VAL A 303 5.35 -6.00 -16.49
CA VAL A 303 4.66 -6.73 -15.43
C VAL A 303 3.14 -6.65 -15.60
N THR A 304 2.63 -5.53 -16.11
CA THR A 304 1.20 -5.29 -16.37
C THR A 304 0.69 -6.12 -17.56
N ASP A 305 1.40 -6.10 -18.69
CA ASP A 305 0.94 -6.68 -19.97
C ASP A 305 0.85 -8.21 -19.98
N ARG A 306 1.40 -8.89 -18.96
CA ARG A 306 1.25 -10.35 -18.80
C ARG A 306 -0.11 -10.77 -18.24
N VAL A 307 -1.11 -9.91 -18.24
CA VAL A 307 -2.50 -10.31 -17.94
C VAL A 307 -3.07 -10.93 -19.21
N GLU A 308 -3.05 -12.26 -19.28
CA GLU A 308 -3.71 -13.06 -20.31
C GLU A 308 -5.12 -12.53 -20.56
N GLY A 309 -5.40 -12.18 -21.82
CA GLY A 309 -6.59 -11.44 -22.22
C GLY A 309 -7.89 -12.02 -21.69
N ARG A 310 -8.48 -11.35 -20.71
CA ARG A 310 -9.93 -11.23 -20.60
C ARG A 310 -10.28 -9.86 -21.11
N GLY A 311 -10.73 -9.82 -22.37
CA GLY A 311 -10.95 -8.59 -23.11
C GLY A 311 -11.89 -7.63 -22.40
N VAL A 312 -11.34 -6.53 -21.91
CA VAL A 312 -11.95 -5.20 -21.90
C VAL A 312 -10.83 -4.18 -22.16
N GLN A 313 -11.17 -3.18 -22.96
CA GLN A 313 -10.35 -2.29 -23.77
C GLN A 313 -9.23 -1.51 -23.06
N LEU A 314 -8.16 -1.30 -23.83
CA LEU A 314 -7.07 -0.36 -23.62
C LEU A 314 -7.59 1.06 -23.27
N PRO A 315 -6.99 1.75 -22.29
CA PRO A 315 -7.14 3.19 -22.17
C PRO A 315 -6.32 3.85 -23.29
N PHE A 316 -7.02 4.44 -24.27
CA PHE A 316 -6.46 5.39 -25.21
C PHE A 316 -5.97 6.65 -24.47
N LEU A 317 -4.80 6.60 -23.84
CA LEU A 317 -4.12 7.79 -23.28
C LEU A 317 -2.59 7.76 -23.41
N VAL A 318 -2.02 6.82 -24.17
CA VAL A 318 -0.63 6.93 -24.64
C VAL A 318 -0.70 7.32 -26.12
N LEU A 319 -0.84 8.62 -26.40
CA LEU A 319 -0.50 9.34 -27.64
C LEU A 319 -1.32 10.65 -27.67
N GLY A 320 -0.75 11.78 -27.27
CA GLY A 320 -1.42 13.08 -27.45
C GLY A 320 -0.97 14.27 -26.62
N ALA A 321 0.32 14.40 -26.27
CA ALA A 321 0.88 15.67 -25.83
C ALA A 321 2.27 15.83 -26.45
N ARG A 322 2.30 16.30 -27.70
CA ARG A 322 3.46 17.00 -28.25
C ARG A 322 3.12 18.49 -28.20
N CYS A 323 4.02 19.26 -27.59
CA CYS A 323 4.15 20.69 -27.84
C CYS A 323 4.38 20.96 -29.33
#